data_AF-A0A833UAQ3-F1
#
_entry.id   AF-A0A833UAQ3-F1
#
_cell.length_a   1.000
_cell.length_b   1.000
_cell.length_c   1.000
_cell.angle_alpha   90.00
_cell.angle_beta   90.00
_cell.angle_gamma   90.00
#
_symmetry.space_group_name_H-M   'P 1'
#
loop_
_entity.id
_entity.type
_entity.pdbx_description
1 polymer ?
#
loop_
_entity_poly.entity_id
_entity_poly.type
_entity_poly.pdbx_seq_one_letter_code
_entity_poly.pdbx_strand_id
1 'polypeptide(L)'
;MDIAERCRKAIEKEVIVLDRERMINVTASFGVAASINPFVITKEEIIRQADQALYLAKKNGRNQVRHFLEIKITRSSDSKKAI
;
A
#
# COMPACT_ATOMS: atom_id res chain seq x y z
N MET A 1 9.79 3.74 2.02
CA MET A 1 8.94 3.06 1.00
C MET A 1 9.72 1.96 0.26
N ASP A 2 11.05 2.03 0.25
CA ASP A 2 11.93 1.20 -0.57
C ASP A 2 11.81 -0.31 -0.34
N ILE A 3 11.61 -0.75 0.90
CA ILE A 3 11.46 -2.18 1.21
C ILE A 3 10.19 -2.74 0.54
N ALA A 4 9.06 -2.05 0.67
CA ALA A 4 7.80 -2.46 0.05
C ALA A 4 7.91 -2.48 -1.48
N GLU A 5 8.60 -1.49 -2.08
CA GLU A 5 8.78 -1.44 -3.53
C GLU A 5 9.71 -2.54 -4.04
N ARG A 6 10.76 -2.89 -3.28
CA ARG A 6 11.61 -4.05 -3.59
C ARG A 6 10.81 -5.35 -3.55
N CYS A 7 9.98 -5.55 -2.53
CA CYS A 7 9.10 -6.72 -2.44
C CYS A 7 8.11 -6.77 -3.61
N ARG A 8 7.48 -5.64 -3.94
CA ARG A 8 6.54 -5.54 -5.07
C ARG A 8 7.19 -5.93 -6.39
N LYS A 9 8.37 -5.38 -6.70
CA LYS A 9 9.14 -5.70 -7.90
C LYS A 9 9.62 -7.15 -7.93
N ALA A 10 9.98 -7.72 -6.78
CA ALA A 10 10.37 -9.13 -6.69
C ALA A 10 9.20 -10.04 -7.05
N ILE A 11 8.01 -9.79 -6.48
CA ILE A 11 6.79 -10.57 -6.78
C ILE A 11 6.38 -10.42 -8.25
N GLU A 12 6.41 -9.19 -8.78
CA GLU A 12 6.03 -8.91 -10.18
C GLU A 12 6.93 -9.63 -11.21
N LYS A 13 8.21 -9.82 -10.88
CA LYS A 13 9.18 -10.50 -11.75
C LYS A 13 9.11 -12.01 -11.66
N GLU A 14 8.53 -12.55 -10.59
CA GLU A 14 8.48 -13.98 -10.36
C GLU A 14 7.39 -14.62 -11.21
N VAL A 15 7.75 -15.65 -11.96
CA VAL A 15 6.80 -16.45 -12.74
C VAL A 15 6.50 -17.72 -11.97
N ILE A 16 5.22 -17.90 -11.60
CA ILE A 16 4.79 -19.10 -10.90
C ILE A 16 4.48 -20.17 -11.92
N VAL A 17 5.29 -21.23 -11.95
CA VAL A 17 5.08 -22.41 -12.79
C VAL A 17 4.14 -23.37 -12.07
N LEU A 18 2.97 -23.66 -12.66
CA LEU A 18 2.00 -24.60 -12.11
C LEU A 18 2.24 -26.03 -12.62
N ASP A 19 2.53 -26.17 -13.91
CA ASP A 19 2.93 -27.42 -14.57
C ASP A 19 3.78 -27.10 -15.81
N ARG A 20 4.06 -28.11 -16.64
CA ARG A 20 4.98 -27.98 -17.80
C ARG A 20 4.56 -26.92 -18.83
N GLU A 21 3.29 -26.55 -18.88
CA GLU A 21 2.77 -25.63 -19.91
C GLU A 21 2.06 -24.41 -19.32
N ARG A 22 1.71 -24.43 -18.02
CA ARG A 22 0.99 -23.33 -17.37
C ARG A 22 1.90 -22.52 -16.46
N MET A 23 2.02 -21.24 -16.81
CA MET A 23 2.71 -20.23 -16.03
C MET A 23 1.74 -19.10 -15.68
N ILE A 24 1.89 -18.54 -14.48
CA ILE A 24 1.09 -17.40 -14.01
C ILE A 24 2.03 -16.28 -13.57
N ASN A 25 1.75 -15.08 -14.06
CA ASN A 25 2.30 -13.85 -13.53
C ASN A 25 1.35 -13.28 -12.48
N VAL A 26 1.89 -12.99 -11.30
CA VAL A 26 1.15 -12.35 -10.23
C VAL A 26 1.77 -11.00 -9.91
N THR A 27 0.95 -10.10 -9.37
CA THR A 27 1.42 -8.83 -8.83
C THR A 27 0.87 -8.66 -7.42
N ALA A 28 1.50 -7.78 -6.65
CA ALA A 28 1.05 -7.43 -5.32
C ALA A 28 0.87 -5.92 -5.20
N SER A 29 -0.08 -5.51 -4.36
CA SER A 29 -0.24 -4.12 -3.94
C SER A 29 0.10 -4.02 -2.46
N PHE A 30 0.72 -2.93 -2.04
CA PHE A 30 1.18 -2.74 -0.66
C PHE A 30 0.67 -1.43 -0.09
N GLY A 31 0.23 -1.48 1.16
CA GLY A 31 -0.07 -0.32 1.97
C GLY A 31 0.97 -0.17 3.08
N VAL A 32 1.52 1.02 3.23
CA VAL A 32 2.55 1.32 4.22
C VAL A 32 2.05 2.40 5.17
N ALA A 33 2.22 2.17 6.47
CA ALA A 33 2.03 3.15 7.51
C ALA A 33 3.21 3.06 8.51
N ALA A 34 3.54 4.19 9.12
CA ALA A 34 4.56 4.28 10.15
C ALA A 34 4.05 5.19 11.27
N SER A 35 4.32 4.79 12.51
CA SER A 35 4.15 5.69 13.66
C SER A 35 5.49 6.34 13.99
N ILE A 36 5.49 7.66 14.07
CA ILE A 36 6.64 8.47 14.46
C ILE A 36 6.73 8.58 15.99
N ASN A 37 5.62 8.30 16.69
CA ASN A 37 5.55 8.30 18.14
C ASN A 37 4.68 7.13 18.64
N PRO A 38 5.28 6.11 19.29
CA PRO A 38 4.56 4.92 19.75
C PRO A 38 3.52 5.21 20.85
N PHE A 39 3.59 6.38 21.51
CA PHE A 39 2.62 6.80 22.51
C PHE A 39 1.38 7.49 21.92
N VAL A 40 1.40 7.82 20.63
CA VAL A 40 0.32 8.58 19.96
C VAL A 40 -0.61 7.68 19.16
N ILE A 41 -0.10 6.54 18.68
CA ILE A 41 -0.84 5.62 17.81
C ILE A 41 -0.68 4.19 18.33
N THR A 42 -1.80 3.49 18.51
CA THR A 42 -1.82 2.08 18.88
C THR A 42 -1.41 1.19 17.70
N LYS A 43 -1.04 -0.06 17.98
CA LYS A 43 -0.66 -1.03 16.95
C LYS A 43 -1.81 -1.28 15.96
N GLU A 44 -3.03 -1.38 16.49
CA GLU A 44 -4.27 -1.60 15.72
C GLU A 44 -4.50 -0.44 14.76
N GLU A 45 -4.23 0.79 15.19
CA GLU A 45 -4.37 1.97 14.35
C GLU A 45 -3.30 2.01 13.24
N ILE A 46 -2.05 1.61 13.50
CA ILE A 46 -1.02 1.48 12.44
C ILE A 46 -1.46 0.46 11.38
N ILE A 47 -1.97 -0.70 11.81
CA ILE A 47 -2.44 -1.75 10.91
C ILE A 47 -3.60 -1.22 10.07
N ARG A 48 -4.57 -0.53 10.68
CA ARG A 48 -5.70 0.07 9.98
C ARG A 48 -5.24 1.12 8.95
N GLN A 49 -4.24 1.92 9.27
CA GLN A 49 -3.66 2.90 8.36
C GLN A 49 -2.96 2.24 7.17
N ALA A 50 -2.20 1.17 7.41
CA ALA A 50 -1.58 0.38 6.35
C ALA A 50 -2.65 -0.28 5.45
N ASP A 51 -3.72 -0.83 6.01
CA ASP A 51 -4.82 -1.41 5.24
C ASP A 51 -5.56 -0.37 4.38
N GLN A 52 -5.77 0.84 4.90
CA GLN A 52 -6.33 1.94 4.10
C GLN A 52 -5.42 2.33 2.93
N ALA A 53 -4.12 2.39 3.16
CA ALA A 53 -3.16 2.64 2.10
C ALA A 53 -3.15 1.49 1.06
N LEU A 54 -3.29 0.24 1.49
CA LEU A 54 -3.41 -0.92 0.61
C LEU A 54 -4.68 -0.83 -0.24
N TYR A 55 -5.80 -0.45 0.37
CA TYR A 55 -7.05 -0.24 -0.34
C TYR A 55 -6.94 0.86 -1.39
N LEU A 56 -6.25 1.98 -1.07
CA LEU A 56 -5.94 3.03 -2.05
C LEU A 56 -5.11 2.48 -3.22
N ALA A 57 -4.07 1.68 -2.95
CA ALA A 57 -3.28 1.04 -3.99
C ALA A 57 -4.14 0.13 -4.89
N LYS A 58 -5.09 -0.63 -4.32
CA LYS A 58 -6.01 -1.46 -5.10
C LYS A 58 -6.98 -0.64 -5.95
N LYS A 59 -7.49 0.49 -5.44
CA LYS A 59 -8.38 1.39 -6.19
C LYS A 59 -7.66 2.12 -7.33
N ASN A 60 -6.41 2.50 -7.12
CA ASN A 60 -5.64 3.31 -8.08
C ASN A 60 -4.92 2.47 -9.16
N GLY A 61 -5.43 1.28 -9.50
CA GLY A 61 -4.86 0.43 -10.57
C GLY A 61 -4.01 -0.76 -10.12
N ARG A 62 -3.94 -1.06 -8.81
CA ARG A 62 -3.17 -2.18 -8.23
C ARG A 62 -1.67 -2.07 -8.56
N ASN A 63 -0.92 -3.16 -8.33
CA ASN A 63 0.51 -3.30 -8.58
C ASN A 63 1.36 -2.08 -8.17
N GLN A 64 1.11 -1.55 -6.98
CA GLN A 64 1.78 -0.35 -6.49
C GLN A 64 1.85 -0.32 -4.97
N VAL A 65 2.75 0.52 -4.48
CA VAL A 65 2.88 0.85 -3.06
C VAL A 65 2.22 2.20 -2.81
N ARG A 66 1.45 2.30 -1.73
CA ARG A 66 0.88 3.56 -1.25
C ARG A 66 1.17 3.76 0.22
N HIS A 67 1.39 5.01 0.60
CA HIS A 67 1.60 5.41 1.98
C HIS A 67 0.34 6.05 2.55
N PHE A 68 0.06 5.79 3.82
CA PHE A 68 -1.13 6.36 4.49
C PHE A 68 -1.17 7.90 4.48
N LEU A 69 -0.01 8.56 4.49
CA LEU A 69 0.04 10.04 4.41
C LEU A 69 -0.59 10.61 3.14
N GLU A 70 -0.58 9.87 2.03
CA GLU A 70 -1.24 10.29 0.79
C GLU A 70 -2.75 10.46 0.98
N ILE A 71 -3.36 9.60 1.83
CA ILE A 71 -4.79 9.68 2.17
C ILE A 71 -5.06 10.89 3.08
N LYS A 72 -4.17 11.14 4.05
CA LYS A 72 -4.30 12.30 4.95
C LYS A 72 -4.25 13.61 4.17
N ILE A 73 -3.30 13.73 3.22
CA ILE A 73 -3.14 14.93 2.40
C ILE A 73 -4.41 15.24 1.60
N THR A 74 -4.95 14.25 0.88
CA THR A 74 -6.18 14.43 0.08
C THR A 74 -7.39 14.83 0.94
N ARG A 75 -7.50 14.30 2.17
CA ARG A 75 -8.58 14.68 3.09
C ARG A 75 -8.42 16.07 3.68
N SER A 76 -7.18 16.55 3.87
CA SER A 76 -6.91 17.91 4.37
C SER A 76 -7.06 19.02 3.31
N SER A 77 -6.97 18.71 2.02
CA SER A 77 -7.26 19.67 0.94
C SER A 77 -8.76 19.93 0.74
N ASP A 78 -9.62 18.97 1.06
CA ASP A 78 -11.08 19.14 0.93
C ASP A 78 -11.69 20.00 2.06
N SER A 79 -10.99 20.17 3.20
CA SER A 79 -11.47 21.02 4.30
C SER A 79 -11.12 22.51 4.17
N LYS A 80 -10.40 22.94 3.13
CA LYS A 80 -10.04 24.37 2.92
C LYS A 80 -10.93 25.10 1.91
N LYS A 81 -12.00 24.47 1.40
CA LYS A 81 -12.90 25.07 0.38
C LYS A 81 -14.24 25.58 0.93
N ALA A 82 -14.37 25.65 2.26
CA ALA A 82 -15.57 26.15 2.94
C ALA A 82 -15.21 27.27 3.92
N ILE A 83 -14.72 28.40 3.39
CA ILE A 83 -14.79 29.72 4.04
C ILE A 83 -14.92 30.77 2.93
#